data_AF-A0A7S1J163-F1
#
_entry.id   AF-A0A7S1J163-F1
#
_cell.length_a   1.000
_cell.length_b   1.000
_cell.length_c   1.000
_cell.angle_alpha   90.00
_cell.angle_beta   90.00
_cell.angle_gamma   90.00
#
_symmetry.space_group_name_H-M   'P 1'
#
loop_
_entity.id
_entity.type
_entity.pdbx_description
1 polymer ?
#
loop_
_entity_poly.entity_id
_entity_poly.type
_entity_poly.pdbx_seq_one_letter_code
_entity_poly.pdbx_strand_id
1 'polypeptide(L)'
;MATGPSQRTDSIALYGTPSSTQRPGAPNWTKAFYWVLLVGCTAAIGVTCWHYPLFPFRLDSLAWATNWLLATCVDYWGAALCLSGVILASERFPAGPIWVAGCLLLGSPVCCLWVLHRLHRHGTLGLAGTQ
;
A
#
# COMPACT_ATOMS: atom_id res chain seq x y z
N MET A 1 -55.51 -30.06 -36.79
CA MET A 1 -55.54 -28.80 -36.01
C MET A 1 -55.55 -29.22 -34.55
N ALA A 2 -54.52 -29.09 -33.72
CA ALA A 2 -53.30 -28.29 -33.76
C ALA A 2 -52.07 -29.11 -33.33
N THR A 3 -50.92 -28.65 -33.81
CA THR A 3 -49.55 -29.10 -33.52
C THR A 3 -49.11 -28.68 -32.12
N GLY A 4 -48.63 -29.63 -31.30
CA GLY A 4 -47.92 -29.34 -30.05
C GLY A 4 -46.40 -29.52 -30.22
N PRO A 5 -45.58 -28.46 -30.14
CA PRO A 5 -44.11 -28.56 -30.12
C PRO A 5 -43.64 -28.94 -28.70
N SER A 6 -42.76 -29.93 -28.55
CA SER A 6 -41.29 -29.85 -28.61
C SER A 6 -40.63 -29.15 -27.41
N GLN A 7 -40.06 -29.99 -26.52
CA GLN A 7 -38.77 -29.88 -25.84
C GLN A 7 -38.22 -28.47 -25.52
N ARG A 8 -38.04 -28.18 -24.23
CA ARG A 8 -36.86 -27.45 -23.73
C ARG A 8 -36.57 -27.79 -22.26
N THR A 9 -36.16 -29.03 -22.03
CA THR A 9 -35.04 -29.29 -21.10
C THR A 9 -33.84 -28.57 -21.70
N ASP A 10 -33.31 -27.55 -21.03
CA ASP A 10 -31.96 -26.98 -21.15
C ASP A 10 -32.00 -25.54 -20.63
N SER A 11 -30.96 -25.13 -19.88
CA SER A 11 -30.66 -23.75 -19.42
C SER A 11 -30.88 -23.42 -17.94
N ILE A 12 -30.62 -24.33 -16.99
CA ILE A 12 -30.26 -23.94 -15.60
C ILE A 12 -28.94 -24.63 -15.22
N ALA A 13 -27.89 -24.37 -16.02
CA ALA A 13 -26.53 -24.82 -15.70
C ALA A 13 -25.50 -23.82 -16.26
N LEU A 14 -25.76 -22.52 -16.15
CA LEU A 14 -24.83 -21.50 -16.63
C LEU A 14 -24.73 -20.26 -15.72
N TYR A 15 -24.79 -20.48 -14.41
CA TYR A 15 -24.02 -19.64 -13.49
C TYR A 15 -22.74 -20.39 -13.17
N GLY A 16 -21.86 -20.49 -14.18
CA GLY A 16 -20.45 -20.71 -13.92
C GLY A 16 -19.99 -19.53 -13.06
N THR A 17 -19.92 -19.74 -11.75
CA THR A 17 -19.18 -18.86 -10.86
C THR A 17 -17.81 -18.66 -11.50
N PRO A 18 -17.40 -17.42 -11.81
CA PRO A 18 -16.06 -17.19 -12.33
C PRO A 18 -15.10 -17.82 -11.33
N SER A 19 -14.37 -18.84 -11.78
CA SER A 19 -13.32 -19.48 -11.00
C SER A 19 -12.36 -18.38 -10.61
N SER A 20 -12.43 -17.99 -9.33
CA SER A 20 -11.54 -17.00 -8.75
C SER A 20 -10.13 -17.47 -9.04
N THR A 21 -9.51 -16.88 -10.06
CA THR A 21 -8.12 -17.14 -10.40
C THR A 21 -7.33 -16.65 -9.20
N GLN A 22 -7.01 -17.59 -8.31
CA GLN A 22 -6.38 -17.34 -7.05
C GLN A 22 -4.97 -16.83 -7.38
N ARG A 23 -4.73 -15.53 -7.19
CA ARG A 23 -3.40 -14.96 -7.41
C ARG A 23 -2.42 -15.68 -6.47
N PRO A 24 -1.22 -16.04 -6.94
CA PRO A 24 -0.21 -16.62 -6.08
C PRO A 24 -0.02 -15.72 -4.86
N GLY A 25 -0.04 -16.32 -3.67
CA GLY A 25 0.13 -15.59 -2.42
C GLY A 25 1.47 -14.87 -2.39
N ALA A 26 1.52 -13.72 -1.70
CA ALA A 26 2.77 -13.00 -1.50
C ALA A 26 3.79 -13.92 -0.79
N PRO A 27 5.07 -13.90 -1.22
CA PRO A 27 6.08 -14.75 -0.62
C PRO A 27 6.33 -14.35 0.84
N ASN A 28 6.72 -15.32 1.67
CA ASN A 28 6.87 -15.12 3.12
C ASN A 28 7.89 -14.04 3.50
N TRP A 29 8.90 -13.81 2.66
CA TRP A 29 9.90 -12.74 2.88
C TRP A 29 9.28 -11.34 2.87
N THR A 30 8.20 -11.11 2.10
CA THR A 30 7.50 -9.83 2.08
C THR A 30 6.87 -9.52 3.43
N LYS A 31 6.28 -10.53 4.08
CA LYS A 31 5.75 -10.38 5.45
C LYS A 31 6.88 -10.08 6.44
N ALA A 32 7.99 -10.80 6.34
CA ALA A 32 9.15 -10.58 7.20
C ALA A 32 9.69 -9.14 7.05
N PHE A 33 9.79 -8.63 5.82
CA PHE A 33 10.20 -7.25 5.54
C PHE A 33 9.31 -6.22 6.25
N TYR A 34 7.99 -6.33 6.14
CA TYR A 34 7.08 -5.41 6.81
C TYR A 34 7.09 -5.54 8.33
N TRP A 35 7.31 -6.74 8.86
CA TRP A 35 7.53 -6.92 10.29
C TRP A 35 8.77 -6.20 10.79
N VAL A 36 9.88 -6.30 10.05
CA VAL A 36 11.12 -5.58 10.39
C VAL A 36 10.90 -4.07 10.32
N LEU A 37 10.23 -3.57 9.29
CA LEU A 37 9.87 -2.15 9.20
C LEU A 37 9.02 -1.68 10.37
N LEU A 38 7.97 -2.43 10.73
CA LEU A 38 7.08 -2.09 11.83
C LEU A 38 7.86 -2.00 13.15
N VAL A 39 8.65 -3.03 13.47
CA VAL A 39 9.44 -3.07 14.70
C VAL A 39 10.48 -1.95 14.71
N GLY A 40 11.19 -1.73 13.60
CA GLY A 40 12.21 -0.68 13.49
C GLY A 40 11.64 0.72 13.69
N CYS A 41 10.55 1.07 12.99
CA CYS A 41 9.92 2.39 13.11
C CYS A 41 9.32 2.60 14.51
N THR A 42 8.61 1.60 15.04
CA THR A 42 8.02 1.67 16.38
C THR A 42 9.09 1.81 17.45
N ALA A 43 10.19 1.07 17.34
CA ALA A 43 11.31 1.18 18.27
C ALA A 43 11.99 2.55 18.17
N ALA A 44 12.24 3.07 16.96
CA ALA A 44 12.85 4.38 16.77
C ALA A 44 12.01 5.50 17.42
N ILE A 45 10.69 5.49 17.19
CA ILE A 45 9.76 6.44 17.80
C ILE A 45 9.68 6.22 19.31
N GLY A 46 9.54 4.98 19.76
CA GLY A 46 9.42 4.63 21.19
C GLY A 46 10.65 5.05 22.01
N VAL A 47 11.85 4.77 21.51
CA VAL A 47 13.12 5.18 22.12
C VAL A 47 13.24 6.70 22.15
N THR A 48 12.87 7.38 21.06
CA THR A 48 12.87 8.85 21.01
C THR A 48 11.89 9.43 22.04
N CYS A 49 10.67 8.91 22.12
CA CYS A 49 9.67 9.32 23.11
C CYS A 49 10.14 9.10 24.55
N TRP A 50 10.84 7.99 24.82
CA TRP A 50 11.31 7.65 26.17
C TRP A 50 12.46 8.55 26.64
N HIS A 51 13.47 8.78 25.78
CA HIS A 51 14.65 9.56 26.14
C HIS A 51 14.50 11.07 25.90
N TYR A 52 13.69 11.46 24.92
CA TYR A 52 13.49 12.83 24.50
C TYR A 52 11.98 13.12 24.46
N PRO A 53 11.29 13.22 25.61
CA PRO A 53 9.85 13.44 25.65
C PRO A 53 9.46 14.66 24.82
N LEU A 54 8.34 14.55 24.10
CA LEU A 54 7.90 15.59 23.17
C LEU A 54 7.55 16.89 23.91
N PHE A 55 7.05 16.78 25.16
CA PHE A 55 6.66 17.91 25.99
C PHE A 55 7.41 17.93 27.33
N PRO A 56 7.77 19.14 27.84
CA PRO A 56 7.71 20.43 27.14
C PRO A 56 8.74 20.49 26.00
N PHE A 57 8.43 21.22 24.93
CA PHE A 57 9.33 21.34 23.78
C PHE A 57 10.68 21.95 24.19
N ARG A 58 11.77 21.35 23.72
CA ARG A 58 13.15 21.78 24.01
C ARG A 58 13.86 22.23 22.74
N LEU A 59 13.38 23.30 22.12
CA LEU A 59 13.91 23.81 20.85
C LEU A 59 15.37 24.28 20.94
N ASP A 60 15.82 24.66 22.14
CA ASP A 60 17.21 25.06 22.40
C ASP A 60 18.18 23.86 22.52
N SER A 61 17.65 22.63 22.60
CA SER A 61 18.46 21.43 22.74
C SER A 61 18.72 20.79 21.38
N LEU A 62 19.96 20.90 20.90
CA LEU A 62 20.40 20.24 19.67
C LEU A 62 20.18 18.72 19.71
N ALA A 63 20.43 18.08 20.86
CA ALA A 63 20.23 16.65 21.02
C ALA A 63 18.75 16.27 20.85
N TRP A 64 17.84 17.01 21.48
CA TRP A 64 16.40 16.79 21.34
C TRP A 64 15.96 16.96 19.88
N ALA A 65 16.34 18.08 19.25
CA ALA A 65 15.97 18.36 17.86
C ALA A 65 16.51 17.32 16.87
N THR A 66 17.76 16.88 17.05
CA THR A 66 18.40 15.89 16.16
C THR A 66 17.73 14.53 16.26
N ASN A 67 17.40 14.06 17.47
CA ASN A 67 16.74 12.77 17.65
C ASN A 67 15.31 12.78 17.09
N TRP A 68 14.55 13.85 17.30
CA TRP A 68 13.23 13.99 16.70
C TRP A 68 13.29 14.10 15.18
N LEU A 69 14.26 14.83 14.62
CA LEU A 69 14.48 14.89 13.18
C LEU A 69 14.77 13.48 12.62
N LEU A 70 15.69 12.73 13.23
CA LEU A 70 15.99 11.36 12.81
C LEU A 70 14.78 10.44 12.93
N ALA A 71 14.01 10.52 14.02
CA ALA A 71 12.80 9.74 14.21
C ALA A 71 11.76 10.02 13.10
N THR A 72 11.54 11.31 12.77
CA THR A 72 10.62 11.69 11.68
C THR A 72 11.11 11.26 10.30
N CYS A 73 12.42 11.30 10.04
CA CYS A 73 13.00 10.77 8.81
C CYS A 73 12.75 9.26 8.71
N VAL A 74 13.04 8.49 9.77
CA VAL A 74 12.80 7.03 9.81
C VAL A 74 11.32 6.72 9.59
N ASP A 75 10.42 7.44 10.26
CA ASP A 75 8.97 7.29 10.10
C ASP A 75 8.52 7.57 8.66
N TYR A 76 9.03 8.65 8.06
CA TYR A 76 8.77 8.99 6.66
C TYR A 76 9.21 7.88 5.71
N TRP A 77 10.45 7.37 5.83
CA TRP A 77 10.95 6.29 4.98
C TRP A 77 10.19 4.98 5.20
N GLY A 78 9.83 4.68 6.45
CA GLY A 78 8.99 3.53 6.78
C GLY A 78 7.64 3.58 6.07
N ALA A 79 6.94 4.72 6.16
CA ALA A 79 5.67 4.93 5.47
C ALA A 79 5.83 4.91 3.94
N ALA A 80 6.89 5.51 3.40
CA ALA A 80 7.18 5.52 1.96
C ALA A 80 7.46 4.11 1.41
N LEU A 81 8.17 3.27 2.15
CA LEU A 81 8.40 1.86 1.77
C LEU A 81 7.12 1.04 1.81
N CYS A 82 6.25 1.26 2.81
CA CYS A 82 4.92 0.66 2.86
C CYS A 82 4.08 1.03 1.63
N LEU A 83 4.01 2.32 1.28
CA LEU A 83 3.31 2.76 0.08
C LEU A 83 3.95 2.20 -1.20
N SER A 84 5.28 2.13 -1.27
CA SER A 84 6.01 1.62 -2.42
C SER A 84 5.64 0.17 -2.75
N GLY A 85 5.45 -0.67 -1.73
CA GLY A 85 4.96 -2.03 -1.95
C GLY A 85 3.54 -2.09 -2.51
N VAL A 86 2.66 -1.17 -2.10
CA VAL A 86 1.31 -1.04 -2.67
C VAL A 86 1.38 -0.60 -4.14
N ILE A 87 2.26 0.36 -4.44
CA ILE A 87 2.50 0.84 -5.82
C ILE A 87 2.99 -0.30 -6.69
N LEU A 88 4.02 -1.04 -6.28
CA LEU A 88 4.58 -2.16 -7.04
C LEU A 88 3.58 -3.31 -7.24
N ALA A 89 2.69 -3.54 -6.26
CA ALA A 89 1.65 -4.55 -6.39
C ALA A 89 0.50 -4.11 -7.31
N SER A 90 0.34 -2.82 -7.57
CA SER A 90 -0.78 -2.26 -8.32
C SER A 90 -0.42 -1.84 -9.75
N GLU A 91 0.79 -1.37 -9.96
CA GLU A 91 1.23 -0.78 -11.22
C GLU A 91 2.05 -1.78 -12.04
N ARG A 92 1.89 -1.72 -13.38
CA ARG A 92 2.70 -2.51 -14.31
C ARG A 92 4.09 -1.89 -14.50
N PHE A 93 5.05 -2.70 -14.93
CA PHE A 93 6.35 -2.19 -15.36
C PHE A 93 6.20 -1.35 -16.65
N PRO A 94 6.86 -0.18 -16.79
CA PRO A 94 7.83 0.43 -15.87
C PRO A 94 7.23 1.46 -14.89
N ALA A 95 5.93 1.73 -14.94
CA ALA A 95 5.30 2.80 -14.16
C ALA A 95 5.49 2.62 -12.64
N GLY A 96 5.36 1.39 -12.12
CA GLY A 96 5.51 1.11 -10.69
C GLY A 96 6.87 1.56 -10.13
N PRO A 97 8.01 1.05 -10.65
CA PRO A 97 9.33 1.48 -10.21
C PRO A 97 9.59 2.99 -10.34
N ILE A 98 9.07 3.65 -11.38
CA ILE A 98 9.21 5.10 -11.56
C ILE A 98 8.50 5.85 -10.42
N TRP A 99 7.27 5.46 -10.09
CA TRP A 99 6.53 6.05 -8.97
C TRP A 99 7.23 5.81 -7.63
N VAL A 100 7.75 4.60 -7.40
CA VAL A 100 8.52 4.27 -6.19
C VAL A 100 9.77 5.14 -6.08
N ALA A 101 10.56 5.25 -7.15
CA ALA A 101 11.74 6.11 -7.17
C ALA A 101 11.37 7.57 -6.87
N GLY A 102 10.29 8.06 -7.46
CA GLY A 102 9.77 9.40 -7.19
C GLY A 102 9.32 9.59 -5.74
N CYS A 103 8.62 8.62 -5.15
CA CYS A 103 8.22 8.67 -3.74
C CYS A 103 9.44 8.73 -2.82
N LEU A 104 10.46 7.90 -3.09
CA LEU A 104 11.68 7.86 -2.29
C LEU A 104 12.54 9.13 -2.47
N LEU A 105 12.60 9.72 -3.65
CA LEU A 105 13.48 10.88 -3.89
C LEU A 105 12.84 12.23 -3.58
N LEU A 106 11.56 12.41 -3.93
CA LEU A 106 10.88 13.71 -3.84
C LEU A 106 9.97 13.85 -2.62
N GLY A 107 9.69 12.77 -1.90
CA GLY A 107 8.93 12.90 -0.67
C GLY A 107 7.43 12.66 -0.81
N SER A 108 6.70 13.21 0.17
CA SER A 108 5.24 13.27 0.20
C SER A 108 4.57 13.84 -1.07
N PRO A 109 5.10 14.88 -1.76
CA PRO A 109 4.44 15.42 -2.96
C PRO A 109 4.18 14.38 -4.05
N VAL A 110 5.12 13.46 -4.29
CA VAL A 110 4.96 12.40 -5.30
C VAL A 110 4.03 11.30 -4.80
N CYS A 111 4.07 10.96 -3.51
CA CYS A 111 3.10 10.04 -2.92
C CYS A 111 1.66 10.54 -3.14
N CYS A 112 1.41 11.81 -2.87
CA CYS A 112 0.11 12.46 -3.09
C CYS A 112 -0.27 12.46 -4.57
N LEU A 113 0.68 12.79 -5.45
CA LEU A 113 0.45 12.77 -6.89
C LEU A 113 0.06 11.39 -7.41
N TRP A 114 0.71 10.33 -6.90
CA TRP A 114 0.34 8.95 -7.26
C TRP A 114 -1.08 8.61 -6.81
N VAL A 115 -1.48 8.99 -5.60
CA VAL A 115 -2.85 8.78 -5.10
C VAL A 115 -3.88 9.49 -5.98
N LEU A 116 -3.63 10.76 -6.33
CA LEU A 116 -4.50 11.52 -7.24
C LEU A 116 -4.55 10.88 -8.64
N HIS A 117 -3.41 10.45 -9.17
CA HIS A 117 -3.33 9.75 -10.45
C HIS A 117 -4.15 8.46 -10.43
N ARG A 118 -4.05 7.67 -9.36
CA ARG A 118 -4.84 6.44 -9.18
C ARG A 118 -6.33 6.75 -9.10
N LEU A 119 -6.72 7.75 -8.32
CA LEU A 119 -8.12 8.16 -8.18
C LEU A 119 -8.69 8.64 -9.52
N HIS A 120 -7.90 9.39 -10.29
CA HIS A 120 -8.31 9.88 -11.61
C HIS A 120 -8.45 8.74 -12.63
N ARG A 121 -7.55 7.74 -12.63
CA ARG A 121 -7.60 6.62 -13.60
C ARG A 121 -8.61 5.54 -13.25
N HIS A 122 -8.73 5.20 -11.97
CA HIS A 122 -9.54 4.06 -11.52
C HIS A 122 -10.84 4.48 -10.82
N GLY A 123 -11.02 5.76 -10.51
CA GLY A 123 -12.19 6.26 -9.79
C GLY A 123 -12.28 5.77 -8.34
N THR A 124 -11.28 5.07 -7.82
CA THR A 124 -11.31 4.43 -6.51
C THR A 124 -9.92 4.25 -5.90
N LEU A 125 -9.87 4.23 -4.57
CA LEU A 125 -8.70 3.81 -3.78
C LEU A 125 -8.73 2.32 -3.43
N GLY A 126 -9.79 1.60 -3.82
CA GLY A 126 -9.92 0.16 -3.60
C GLY A 126 -8.78 -0.62 -4.25
N LEU A 127 -8.15 -1.50 -3.47
CA LEU A 127 -7.14 -2.47 -3.94
C LEU A 127 -7.76 -3.82 -4.30
N ALA A 128 -8.94 -4.12 -3.77
CA ALA A 128 -9.74 -5.29 -4.13
C ALA A 128 -10.74 -4.90 -5.22
N GLY A 129 -10.48 -5.29 -6.47
CA GLY A 129 -11.50 -5.24 -7.54
C GLY A 129 -11.12 -4.56 -8.86
N THR A 130 -9.95 -3.92 -8.98
CA THR A 130 -9.51 -3.38 -10.28
C THR A 130 -8.84 -4.49 -11.10
N GLN A 131 -9.63 -5.20 -11.90
CA GLN A 131 -9.18 -5.79 -13.17
C GLN A 131 -9.15 -4.70 -14.25
#